data_AF-A0A401Q716-F1
#
_entry.id   AF-A0A401Q716-F1
#
_cell.length_a   1.000
_cell.length_b   1.000
_cell.length_c   1.000
_cell.angle_alpha   90.00
_cell.angle_beta   90.00
_cell.angle_gamma   90.00
#
_symmetry.space_group_name_H-M   'P 1'
#
loop_
_entity.id
_entity.type
_entity.pdbx_description
1 polymer ?
#
loop_
_entity_poly.entity_id
_entity_poly.type
_entity_poly.pdbx_seq_one_letter_code
_entity_poly.pdbx_strand_id
1 'polypeptide(L)'
;MSSHSPNLRKSAASADVERAADNGGPSAIGAERRQLDFDDDDDDDGESSSKFPRCDDDQGPNDKERFARENHSEIERRRRNKMTAYITELSDMVPTCSALARKPDKLTILRMAVSHMKSLRGTGNTSADGSYKPSFLTDQELKHLILEAADGFLFVVACETGKVIYVSDSVTPVLNQPQAEWFGSTLYDQVHPDDVDKLREQLSTSENAMT
;
A
#
# COMPACT_ATOMS: atom_id res chain seq x y z
N MET A 1 47.12 -39.40 -21.08
CA MET A 1 47.88 -39.06 -22.30
C MET A 1 46.89 -38.86 -23.44
N SER A 2 47.17 -37.91 -24.33
CA SER A 2 46.36 -37.46 -25.49
C SER A 2 45.11 -36.63 -25.15
N SER A 3 45.11 -35.29 -25.26
CA SER A 3 45.32 -34.38 -26.42
C SER A 3 43.99 -34.00 -27.07
N HIS A 4 43.63 -32.72 -27.01
CA HIS A 4 43.40 -31.87 -28.20
C HIS A 4 42.92 -30.47 -27.77
N SER A 5 43.78 -29.47 -27.95
CA SER A 5 43.33 -28.16 -28.44
C SER A 5 43.57 -28.15 -29.96
N PRO A 6 42.88 -27.31 -30.72
CA PRO A 6 43.54 -26.08 -31.15
C PRO A 6 42.65 -24.82 -31.28
N ASN A 7 43.36 -23.69 -31.23
CA ASN A 7 42.99 -22.29 -31.49
C ASN A 7 42.53 -21.99 -32.93
N LEU A 8 41.76 -20.90 -33.12
CA LEU A 8 41.99 -19.72 -34.01
C LEU A 8 40.64 -18.97 -34.22
N ARG A 9 40.43 -17.73 -33.75
CA ARG A 9 40.87 -16.38 -34.19
C ARG A 9 39.94 -15.68 -35.23
N LYS A 10 39.85 -14.35 -35.03
CA LYS A 10 39.42 -13.21 -35.92
C LYS A 10 37.91 -12.91 -35.91
N SER A 11 37.40 -11.67 -35.99
CA SER A 11 37.90 -10.27 -36.05
C SER A 11 36.64 -9.37 -35.95
N ALA A 12 36.60 -8.31 -35.14
CA ALA A 12 36.75 -6.88 -35.46
C ALA A 12 35.67 -6.19 -36.36
N ALA A 13 35.42 -4.90 -36.04
CA ALA A 13 34.64 -3.83 -36.71
C ALA A 13 33.22 -3.60 -36.13
N SER A 14 32.96 -2.56 -35.32
CA SER A 14 32.83 -1.11 -35.61
C SER A 14 31.82 -0.76 -36.70
N ALA A 15 30.75 -0.06 -36.30
CA ALA A 15 30.02 0.91 -37.13
C ALA A 15 29.26 1.89 -36.23
N ASP A 16 29.91 3.02 -35.95
CA ASP A 16 29.28 4.31 -35.69
C ASP A 16 28.41 4.72 -36.88
N VAL A 17 27.20 5.22 -36.63
CA VAL A 17 26.49 6.12 -37.57
C VAL A 17 25.89 7.29 -36.80
N GLU A 18 26.34 8.46 -37.23
CA GLU A 18 25.94 9.81 -36.87
C GLU A 18 24.44 10.14 -37.08
N ARG A 19 23.92 10.93 -36.14
CA ARG A 19 23.27 12.25 -36.33
C ARG A 19 21.98 12.35 -37.18
N ALA A 20 20.91 12.81 -36.52
CA ALA A 20 20.05 13.86 -37.05
C ALA A 20 19.37 14.62 -35.90
N ALA A 21 19.77 15.89 -35.73
CA ALA A 21 18.96 16.90 -35.07
C ALA A 21 17.96 17.43 -36.09
N ASP A 22 16.69 17.59 -35.71
CA ASP A 22 15.80 18.52 -36.38
C ASP A 22 14.87 19.22 -35.38
N ASN A 23 14.79 20.53 -35.58
CA ASN A 23 14.04 21.52 -34.83
C ASN A 23 12.58 21.52 -35.30
N GLY A 24 11.63 21.65 -34.37
CA GLY A 24 10.25 21.95 -34.77
C GLY A 24 9.28 22.13 -33.60
N GLY A 25 9.32 23.29 -32.97
CA GLY A 25 8.12 23.88 -32.35
C GLY A 25 7.85 25.25 -32.98
N PRO A 26 6.72 25.93 -32.70
CA PRO A 26 5.52 25.49 -32.01
C PRO A 26 4.24 25.70 -32.87
N SER A 27 3.11 25.13 -32.46
CA SER A 27 1.80 25.66 -32.85
C SER A 27 0.90 25.72 -31.63
N ALA A 28 0.73 26.95 -31.15
CA ALA A 28 -0.23 27.34 -30.16
C ALA A 28 -1.64 27.27 -30.73
N ILE A 29 -2.56 26.63 -30.03
CA ILE A 29 -3.98 26.93 -30.12
C ILE A 29 -4.52 26.82 -28.71
N GLY A 30 -4.89 27.97 -28.14
CA GLY A 30 -5.50 28.05 -26.83
C GLY A 30 -6.96 27.60 -26.88
N ALA A 31 -7.46 27.15 -25.72
CA ALA A 31 -8.87 27.28 -25.36
C ALA A 31 -9.02 27.05 -23.85
N GLU A 32 -9.27 28.16 -23.16
CA GLU A 32 -10.06 28.36 -21.95
C GLU A 32 -10.23 27.26 -20.88
N ARG A 33 -9.89 27.72 -19.67
CA ARG A 33 -10.28 27.20 -18.35
C ARG A 33 -11.80 26.97 -18.26
N ARG A 34 -12.19 25.90 -17.56
CA ARG A 34 -13.37 25.93 -16.69
C ARG A 34 -12.98 25.39 -15.33
N GLN A 35 -12.66 26.35 -14.48
CA GLN A 35 -12.56 26.23 -13.04
C GLN A 35 -13.99 26.00 -12.53
N LEU A 36 -14.23 24.88 -11.85
CA LEU A 36 -15.50 24.61 -11.18
C LEU A 36 -15.30 25.06 -9.74
N ASP A 37 -15.73 26.29 -9.47
CA ASP A 37 -15.75 26.86 -8.14
C ASP A 37 -16.86 26.16 -7.33
N PHE A 38 -16.47 25.64 -6.17
CA PHE A 38 -17.35 25.19 -5.11
C PHE A 38 -17.91 26.44 -4.42
N ASP A 39 -19.21 26.66 -4.45
CA ASP A 39 -19.89 27.55 -3.50
C ASP A 39 -20.92 26.73 -2.74
N ASP A 40 -20.59 26.54 -1.47
CA ASP A 40 -21.35 25.97 -0.36
C ASP A 40 -21.66 27.18 0.53
N ASP A 41 -22.94 27.56 0.65
CA ASP A 41 -23.55 28.25 1.80
C ASP A 41 -24.89 28.90 1.39
N ASP A 42 -25.96 28.55 2.11
CA ASP A 42 -26.86 29.52 2.76
C ASP A 42 -27.97 28.76 3.50
N ASP A 43 -27.82 28.68 4.83
CA ASP A 43 -28.92 28.53 5.78
C ASP A 43 -29.60 29.91 5.95
N ASP A 44 -30.89 30.04 5.63
CA ASP A 44 -31.74 31.16 6.08
C ASP A 44 -33.16 30.64 6.39
N ASP A 45 -33.63 31.06 7.54
CA ASP A 45 -34.82 30.69 8.29
C ASP A 45 -36.09 31.44 7.83
N GLY A 46 -37.26 30.81 7.90
CA GLY A 46 -38.52 31.54 7.67
C GLY A 46 -39.76 30.70 7.46
N GLU A 47 -40.45 30.41 8.57
CA GLU A 47 -41.83 29.93 8.59
C GLU A 47 -42.78 30.93 7.91
N SER A 48 -43.59 30.49 6.93
CA SER A 48 -45.03 30.83 6.78
C SER A 48 -45.57 30.70 5.34
N SER A 49 -46.40 29.68 5.16
CA SER A 49 -47.60 29.65 4.32
C SER A 49 -47.47 29.63 2.77
N SER A 50 -48.09 28.59 2.21
CA SER A 50 -48.84 28.64 0.94
C SER A 50 -48.06 28.69 -0.39
N LYS A 51 -47.51 27.54 -0.81
CA LYS A 51 -47.70 26.96 -2.16
C LYS A 51 -46.92 25.65 -2.26
N PHE A 52 -47.62 24.53 -2.13
CA PHE A 52 -47.12 23.29 -2.72
C PHE A 52 -46.95 23.52 -4.22
N PRO A 53 -45.76 23.35 -4.83
CA PRO A 53 -45.73 23.09 -6.26
C PRO A 53 -46.39 21.72 -6.40
N ARG A 54 -47.60 21.70 -6.99
CA ARG A 54 -48.15 20.47 -7.54
C ARG A 54 -47.06 19.90 -8.45
N CYS A 55 -46.52 18.74 -8.08
CA CYS A 55 -45.81 17.91 -9.03
C CYS A 55 -46.79 17.67 -10.19
N ASP A 56 -46.55 18.28 -11.34
CA ASP A 56 -47.23 17.93 -12.57
C ASP A 56 -46.93 16.45 -12.85
N ASP A 57 -47.91 15.61 -12.56
CA ASP A 57 -47.93 14.15 -12.75
C ASP A 57 -48.23 13.83 -14.22
N ASP A 58 -47.41 14.36 -15.13
CA ASP A 58 -47.41 13.99 -16.56
C ASP A 58 -46.00 13.61 -17.03
N GLN A 59 -45.24 12.94 -16.16
CA GLN A 59 -44.05 12.21 -16.59
C GLN A 59 -44.52 10.84 -17.09
N GLY A 60 -44.82 10.75 -18.39
CA GLY A 60 -45.34 9.54 -19.03
C GLY A 60 -44.47 8.30 -18.71
N PRO A 61 -45.03 7.08 -18.74
CA PRO A 61 -44.31 5.85 -18.38
C PRO A 61 -42.99 5.64 -19.15
N ASN A 62 -42.88 6.23 -20.35
CA ASN A 62 -41.67 6.26 -21.17
C ASN A 62 -40.50 7.05 -20.53
N ASP A 63 -40.79 8.13 -19.80
CA ASP A 63 -39.76 8.98 -19.17
C ASP A 63 -39.16 8.31 -17.95
N LYS A 64 -39.98 7.60 -17.14
CA LYS A 64 -39.49 6.77 -16.03
C LYS A 64 -38.60 5.63 -16.53
N GLU A 65 -38.97 5.00 -17.65
CA GLU A 65 -38.16 3.94 -18.27
C GLU A 65 -36.86 4.49 -18.88
N ARG A 66 -36.91 5.68 -19.50
CA ARG A 66 -35.73 6.38 -20.03
C ARG A 66 -34.78 6.80 -18.91
N PHE A 67 -35.30 7.37 -17.82
CA PHE A 67 -34.51 7.79 -16.66
C PHE A 67 -33.88 6.60 -15.92
N ALA A 68 -34.60 5.49 -15.80
CA ALA A 68 -34.05 4.26 -15.23
C ALA A 68 -32.93 3.66 -16.10
N ARG A 69 -33.10 3.65 -17.42
CA ARG A 69 -32.07 3.20 -18.38
C ARG A 69 -30.85 4.12 -18.38
N GLU A 70 -31.07 5.43 -18.28
CA GLU A 70 -30.01 6.45 -18.21
C GLU A 70 -29.22 6.35 -16.90
N ASN A 71 -29.91 6.23 -15.77
CA ASN A 71 -29.30 6.02 -14.47
C ASN A 71 -28.49 4.71 -14.43
N HIS A 72 -29.03 3.61 -14.96
CA HIS A 72 -28.30 2.35 -15.07
C HIS A 72 -27.05 2.48 -15.96
N SER A 73 -27.18 3.17 -17.09
CA SER A 73 -26.07 3.44 -18.00
C SER A 73 -24.99 4.31 -17.37
N GLU A 74 -25.38 5.26 -16.52
CA GLU A 74 -24.46 6.13 -15.79
C GLU A 74 -23.71 5.37 -14.70
N ILE A 75 -24.38 4.51 -13.94
CA ILE A 75 -23.75 3.62 -12.94
C ILE A 75 -22.70 2.73 -13.62
N GLU A 76 -23.04 2.13 -14.75
CA GLU A 76 -22.11 1.31 -15.54
C GLU A 76 -20.91 2.13 -16.04
N ARG A 77 -21.15 3.35 -16.53
CA ARG A 77 -20.10 4.28 -16.96
C ARG A 77 -19.15 4.60 -15.80
N ARG A 78 -19.69 4.94 -14.63
CA ARG A 78 -18.91 5.21 -13.41
C ARG A 78 -18.07 4.00 -13.01
N ARG A 79 -18.61 2.77 -13.08
CA ARG A 79 -17.85 1.53 -12.83
C ARG A 79 -16.66 1.38 -13.80
N ARG A 80 -16.88 1.61 -15.10
CA ARG A 80 -15.82 1.52 -16.12
C ARG A 80 -14.74 2.59 -15.95
N ASN A 81 -15.14 3.82 -15.60
CA ASN A 81 -14.21 4.92 -15.33
C ASN A 81 -13.35 4.59 -14.10
N LYS A 82 -13.97 4.10 -13.02
CA LYS A 82 -13.27 3.68 -11.80
C LYS A 82 -12.29 2.54 -12.06
N MET A 83 -12.70 1.51 -12.81
CA MET A 83 -11.80 0.43 -13.21
C MET A 83 -10.64 0.95 -14.06
N THR A 84 -10.88 1.90 -14.95
CA THR A 84 -9.82 2.49 -15.79
C THR A 84 -8.83 3.31 -14.95
N ALA A 85 -9.31 4.03 -13.94
CA ALA A 85 -8.46 4.72 -12.97
C ALA A 85 -7.57 3.72 -12.21
N TYR A 86 -8.14 2.64 -11.67
CA TYR A 86 -7.36 1.61 -10.97
C TYR A 86 -6.32 0.92 -11.85
N ILE A 87 -6.62 0.64 -13.12
CA ILE A 87 -5.62 0.09 -14.04
C ILE A 87 -4.48 1.08 -14.30
N THR A 88 -4.78 2.38 -14.32
CA THR A 88 -3.76 3.42 -14.52
C THR A 88 -2.85 3.53 -13.30
N GLU A 89 -3.43 3.62 -12.10
CA GLU A 89 -2.70 3.63 -10.84
C GLU A 89 -1.85 2.36 -10.65
N LEU A 90 -2.42 1.19 -10.96
CA LEU A 90 -1.70 -0.08 -10.96
C LEU A 90 -0.49 -0.06 -11.92
N SER A 91 -0.62 0.56 -13.09
CA SER A 91 0.49 0.66 -14.04
C SER A 91 1.64 1.51 -13.52
N ASP A 92 1.34 2.51 -12.69
CA ASP A 92 2.35 3.39 -12.09
C ASP A 92 3.06 2.69 -10.91
N MET A 93 2.35 1.83 -10.17
CA MET A 93 2.92 1.03 -9.07
C MET A 93 3.75 -0.18 -9.53
N VAL A 94 3.57 -0.68 -10.75
CA VAL A 94 4.31 -1.84 -11.27
C VAL A 94 5.59 -1.35 -11.96
N PRO A 95 6.81 -1.63 -11.44
CA PRO A 95 8.05 -1.06 -11.97
C PRO A 95 8.30 -1.35 -13.45
N THR A 96 7.90 -2.53 -13.91
CA THR A 96 8.06 -2.93 -15.32
C THR A 96 7.10 -2.19 -16.25
N CYS A 97 5.96 -1.70 -15.74
CA CYS A 97 4.99 -0.91 -16.50
C CYS A 97 5.36 0.58 -16.48
N SER A 98 5.73 1.12 -15.32
CA SER A 98 6.01 2.55 -15.14
C SER A 98 7.32 3.00 -15.80
N ALA A 99 8.29 2.09 -15.98
CA ALA A 99 9.54 2.37 -16.68
C ALA A 99 9.40 2.51 -18.21
N LEU A 100 8.24 2.21 -18.78
CA LEU A 100 8.00 2.29 -20.22
C LEU A 100 7.61 3.72 -20.64
N ALA A 101 8.26 4.24 -21.68
CA ALA A 101 7.93 5.57 -22.25
C ALA A 101 6.50 5.65 -22.83
N ARG A 102 5.89 4.51 -23.15
CA ARG A 102 4.49 4.41 -23.60
C ARG A 102 3.74 3.44 -22.70
N LYS A 103 2.60 3.88 -22.14
CA LYS A 103 1.76 3.05 -21.30
C LYS A 103 1.26 1.82 -22.10
N PRO A 104 1.50 0.59 -21.62
CA PRO A 104 0.99 -0.61 -22.26
C PRO A 104 -0.54 -0.69 -22.18
N ASP A 105 -1.15 -1.56 -22.98
CA ASP A 105 -2.60 -1.78 -22.96
C ASP A 105 -3.05 -2.46 -21.66
N LYS A 106 -4.35 -2.36 -21.35
CA LYS A 106 -4.93 -2.82 -20.08
C LYS A 106 -4.63 -4.28 -19.76
N LEU A 107 -4.65 -5.17 -20.76
CA LEU A 107 -4.39 -6.59 -20.56
C LEU A 107 -2.92 -6.84 -20.22
N THR A 108 -2.02 -6.13 -20.90
CA THR A 108 -0.58 -6.21 -20.64
C THR A 108 -0.23 -5.68 -19.25
N ILE A 109 -0.82 -4.56 -18.82
CA ILE A 109 -0.66 -4.05 -17.44
C ILE A 109 -1.02 -5.14 -16.42
N LEU A 110 -2.17 -5.81 -16.59
CA LEU A 110 -2.61 -6.87 -15.69
C LEU A 110 -1.64 -8.07 -15.68
N ARG A 111 -1.13 -8.49 -16.85
CA ARG A 111 -0.17 -9.60 -16.95
C ARG A 111 1.14 -9.27 -16.24
N MET A 112 1.65 -8.05 -16.41
CA MET A 112 2.88 -7.58 -15.77
C MET A 112 2.69 -7.42 -14.26
N ALA A 113 1.53 -6.92 -13.81
CA ALA A 113 1.17 -6.86 -12.39
C ALA A 113 1.13 -8.25 -11.74
N VAL A 114 0.56 -9.25 -12.43
CA VAL A 114 0.57 -10.65 -11.95
C VAL A 114 2.01 -11.17 -11.83
N SER A 115 2.88 -10.87 -12.80
CA SER A 115 4.29 -11.25 -12.73
C SER A 115 4.99 -10.57 -11.55
N HIS A 116 4.76 -9.28 -11.35
CA HIS A 116 5.30 -8.52 -10.21
C HIS A 116 4.87 -9.12 -8.87
N MET A 117 3.57 -9.38 -8.69
CA MET A 117 3.04 -10.00 -7.47
C MET A 117 3.59 -11.42 -7.23
N LYS A 118 3.83 -12.20 -8.28
CA LYS A 118 4.48 -13.52 -8.16
C LYS A 118 5.93 -13.40 -7.71
N SER A 119 6.65 -12.39 -8.20
CA SER A 119 8.02 -12.09 -7.77
C SER A 119 8.06 -11.64 -6.31
N LEU A 120 7.15 -10.75 -5.89
CA LEU A 120 7.08 -10.27 -4.51
C LEU A 120 6.76 -11.39 -3.52
N ARG A 121 5.83 -12.29 -3.89
CA ARG A 121 5.49 -13.43 -3.03
C ARG A 121 6.58 -14.51 -2.99
N GLY A 122 7.51 -14.51 -3.94
CA GLY A 122 8.59 -15.51 -4.04
C GLY A 122 8.06 -16.95 -4.15
N THR A 123 8.95 -17.87 -4.47
CA THR A 123 8.68 -19.32 -4.48
C THR A 123 8.57 -19.91 -3.04
N GLY A 124 8.11 -19.12 -2.07
CA GLY A 124 8.24 -19.42 -0.64
C GLY A 124 6.96 -19.16 0.16
N ASN A 125 6.41 -20.25 0.70
CA ASN A 125 5.51 -20.30 1.85
C ASN A 125 4.15 -19.60 1.74
N THR A 126 3.25 -20.15 0.94
CA THR A 126 1.87 -20.38 1.44
C THR A 126 1.89 -21.56 2.40
N SER A 127 2.58 -21.44 3.53
CA SER A 127 2.34 -22.36 4.65
C SER A 127 0.95 -21.99 5.18
N ALA A 128 -0.03 -22.76 4.73
CA ALA A 128 -1.35 -22.83 5.34
C ALA A 128 -1.18 -23.39 6.75
N ASP A 129 -0.83 -22.55 7.70
CA ASP A 129 -0.99 -22.89 9.11
C ASP A 129 -1.22 -21.60 9.91
N GLY A 130 -2.18 -21.65 10.82
CA GLY A 130 -2.95 -20.54 11.40
C GLY A 130 -2.19 -19.49 12.23
N SER A 131 -1.06 -19.00 11.75
CA SER A 131 -0.35 -17.86 12.32
C SER A 131 -1.00 -16.56 11.88
N TYR A 132 -1.23 -15.65 12.83
CA TYR A 132 -1.72 -14.29 12.64
C TYR A 132 -0.74 -13.50 11.74
N LYS A 133 -0.79 -13.73 10.43
CA LYS A 133 0.02 -13.02 9.44
C LYS A 133 -0.86 -11.99 8.76
N PRO A 134 -0.73 -10.68 9.06
CA PRO A 134 -1.26 -9.65 8.18
C PRO A 134 -0.53 -9.82 6.84
N SER A 135 -1.19 -10.47 5.88
CA SER A 135 -0.57 -11.10 4.71
C SER A 135 -0.04 -10.11 3.67
N PHE A 136 0.00 -8.83 4.03
CA PHE A 136 0.42 -7.70 3.21
C PHE A 136 1.78 -7.13 3.63
N LEU A 137 2.16 -7.26 4.91
CA LEU A 137 3.41 -6.73 5.43
C LEU A 137 4.31 -7.89 5.86
N THR A 138 5.58 -7.80 5.49
CA THR A 138 6.64 -8.65 6.05
C THR A 138 6.88 -8.29 7.51
N ASP A 139 7.48 -9.21 8.29
CA ASP A 139 7.80 -8.96 9.71
C ASP A 139 8.71 -7.73 9.90
N GLN A 140 9.55 -7.41 8.90
CA GLN A 140 10.39 -6.21 8.89
C GLN A 140 9.58 -4.93 8.68
N GLU A 141 8.62 -4.93 7.75
CA GLU A 141 7.71 -3.79 7.53
C GLU A 141 6.80 -3.57 8.73
N LEU A 142 6.29 -4.64 9.33
CA LEU A 142 5.49 -4.55 10.55
C LEU A 142 6.31 -3.97 11.71
N LYS A 143 7.54 -4.45 11.90
CA LYS A 143 8.46 -3.90 12.89
C LYS A 143 8.73 -2.41 12.66
N HIS A 144 8.99 -2.00 11.41
CA HIS A 144 9.24 -0.59 11.10
C HIS A 144 7.99 0.27 11.33
N LEU A 145 6.82 -0.22 10.92
CA LEU A 145 5.54 0.46 11.13
C LEU A 145 5.24 0.67 12.61
N ILE A 146 5.46 -0.34 13.46
CA ILE A 146 5.26 -0.21 14.92
C ILE A 146 6.23 0.82 15.50
N LEU A 147 7.49 0.82 15.04
CA LEU A 147 8.49 1.78 15.48
C LEU A 147 8.09 3.21 15.08
N GLU A 148 7.66 3.43 13.84
CA GLU A 148 7.31 4.75 13.31
C GLU A 148 6.01 5.29 13.92
N ALA A 149 5.01 4.43 14.16
CA ALA A 149 3.71 4.85 14.64
C ALA A 149 3.64 5.01 16.17
N ALA A 150 4.45 4.27 16.93
CA ALA A 150 4.32 4.16 18.38
C ALA A 150 5.63 4.34 19.16
N ASP A 151 6.75 4.64 18.50
CA ASP A 151 8.10 4.62 19.09
C ASP A 151 8.31 3.36 19.95
N GLY A 152 7.77 2.23 19.48
CA GLY A 152 7.65 0.99 20.25
C GLY A 152 8.65 -0.07 19.81
N PHE A 153 9.01 -0.96 20.73
CA PHE A 153 9.83 -2.14 20.44
C PHE A 153 9.18 -3.40 21.04
N LEU A 154 9.44 -4.54 20.39
CA LEU A 154 8.97 -5.84 20.85
C LEU A 154 9.99 -6.48 21.79
N PHE A 155 9.50 -7.05 22.89
CA PHE A 155 10.30 -7.87 23.79
C PHE A 155 9.44 -9.03 24.35
N VAL A 156 10.10 -10.08 24.82
CA VAL A 156 9.49 -11.28 25.42
C VAL A 156 10.22 -11.58 26.71
N VAL A 157 9.47 -11.77 27.79
CA VAL A 157 10.01 -12.12 29.11
C VAL A 157 9.43 -13.43 29.62
N ALA A 158 10.21 -14.15 30.41
CA ALA A 158 9.73 -15.29 31.18
C ALA A 158 8.88 -14.80 32.36
N CYS A 159 7.61 -15.17 32.45
CA CYS A 159 6.72 -14.69 33.52
C CYS A 159 7.19 -15.08 34.93
N GLU A 160 7.81 -16.26 35.09
CA GLU A 160 8.27 -16.74 36.40
C GLU A 160 9.49 -15.97 36.93
N THR A 161 10.47 -15.70 36.06
CA THR A 161 11.75 -15.10 36.46
C THR A 161 11.87 -13.62 36.11
N GLY A 162 10.98 -13.09 35.26
CA GLY A 162 11.10 -11.76 34.67
C GLY A 162 12.25 -11.64 33.65
N LYS A 163 12.90 -12.75 33.27
CA LYS A 163 14.07 -12.74 32.39
C LYS A 163 13.69 -12.44 30.95
N VAL A 164 14.38 -11.49 30.31
CA VAL A 164 14.18 -11.15 28.90
C VAL A 164 14.77 -12.25 28.01
N ILE A 165 13.90 -12.94 27.28
CA ILE A 165 14.23 -14.05 26.37
C ILE A 165 14.47 -13.53 24.95
N TYR A 166 13.73 -12.49 24.56
CA TYR A 166 13.84 -11.88 23.25
C TYR A 166 13.61 -10.37 23.34
N VAL A 167 14.31 -9.63 22.50
CA VAL A 167 14.13 -8.19 22.34
C VAL A 167 14.47 -7.85 20.89
N SER A 168 13.68 -6.99 20.27
CA SER A 168 13.94 -6.47 18.92
C SER A 168 15.12 -5.48 18.94
N ASP A 169 15.89 -5.40 17.86
CA ASP A 169 16.93 -4.38 17.64
C ASP A 169 16.36 -2.94 17.61
N SER A 170 15.04 -2.81 17.46
CA SER A 170 14.29 -1.57 17.70
C SER A 170 14.46 -0.98 19.12
N VAL A 171 14.99 -1.73 20.09
CA VAL A 171 15.23 -1.20 21.45
C VAL A 171 16.24 -0.05 21.47
N THR A 172 17.23 -0.08 20.57
CA THR A 172 18.29 0.95 20.51
C THR A 172 17.75 2.33 20.11
N PRO A 173 16.97 2.50 19.04
CA PRO A 173 16.39 3.80 18.73
C PRO A 173 15.37 4.29 19.78
N VAL A 174 14.68 3.40 20.51
CA VAL A 174 13.64 3.79 21.48
C VAL A 174 14.22 4.15 22.86
N LEU A 175 15.07 3.29 23.43
CA LEU A 175 15.60 3.44 24.79
C LEU A 175 17.07 3.88 24.83
N ASN A 176 17.73 4.01 23.69
CA ASN A 176 19.16 4.28 23.57
C ASN A 176 20.04 3.25 24.31
N GLN A 177 19.60 2.00 24.35
CA GLN A 177 20.30 0.87 24.98
C GLN A 177 20.65 -0.20 23.94
N PRO A 178 21.80 -0.88 24.08
CA PRO A 178 22.16 -1.97 23.19
C PRO A 178 21.35 -3.23 23.51
N GLN A 179 20.98 -3.97 22.47
CA GLN A 179 20.23 -5.22 22.59
C GLN A 179 20.91 -6.25 23.50
N ALA A 180 22.25 -6.28 23.52
CA ALA A 180 23.04 -7.21 24.31
C ALA A 180 22.90 -7.01 25.83
N GLU A 181 22.62 -5.78 26.29
CA GLU A 181 22.40 -5.50 27.71
C GLU A 181 20.99 -5.88 28.16
N TRP A 182 20.02 -5.77 27.26
CA TRP A 182 18.65 -6.20 27.52
C TRP A 182 18.51 -7.71 27.47
N PHE A 183 19.17 -8.37 26.52
CA PHE A 183 19.08 -9.80 26.31
C PHE A 183 19.62 -10.57 27.52
N GLY A 184 18.77 -11.39 28.14
CA GLY A 184 19.13 -12.18 29.31
C GLY A 184 19.18 -11.43 30.64
N SER A 185 18.97 -10.11 30.64
CA SER A 185 18.74 -9.33 31.87
C SER A 185 17.33 -9.57 32.41
N THR A 186 17.08 -9.11 33.64
CA THR A 186 15.75 -9.20 34.24
C THR A 186 15.01 -7.89 33.99
N LEU A 187 13.73 -7.97 33.61
CA LEU A 187 12.91 -6.78 33.35
C LEU A 187 12.78 -5.88 34.59
N TYR A 188 12.83 -6.46 35.79
CA TYR A 188 12.83 -5.72 37.05
C TYR A 188 14.02 -4.77 37.21
N ASP A 189 15.16 -5.07 36.57
CA ASP A 189 16.35 -4.22 36.62
C ASP A 189 16.26 -3.04 35.62
N GLN A 190 15.36 -3.14 34.63
CA GLN A 190 15.20 -2.15 33.56
C GLN A 190 14.11 -1.10 33.88
N VAL A 191 13.25 -1.37 34.86
CA VAL A 191 12.14 -0.48 35.25
C VAL A 191 12.48 0.31 36.52
N HIS A 192 11.78 1.41 36.74
CA HIS A 192 11.94 2.19 37.96
C HIS A 192 11.52 1.37 39.21
N PRO A 193 12.23 1.46 40.35
CA PRO A 193 11.90 0.70 41.56
C PRO A 193 10.44 0.82 42.02
N ASP A 194 9.84 1.99 41.82
CA ASP A 194 8.44 2.26 42.20
C ASP A 194 7.40 1.52 41.31
N ASP A 195 7.82 1.04 40.14
CA ASP A 195 6.94 0.32 39.19
C ASP A 195 7.19 -1.20 39.21
N VAL A 196 8.19 -1.68 39.95
CA VAL A 196 8.51 -3.11 40.08
C VAL A 196 7.33 -3.91 40.63
N ASP A 197 6.65 -3.38 41.66
CA ASP A 197 5.50 -4.07 42.26
C ASP A 197 4.33 -4.22 41.29
N LYS A 198 4.04 -3.18 40.50
CA LYS A 198 3.00 -3.22 39.45
C LYS A 198 3.37 -4.18 38.34
N LEU A 199 4.63 -4.16 37.90
CA LEU A 199 5.13 -5.07 36.87
C LEU A 199 5.01 -6.53 37.31
N ARG A 200 5.34 -6.82 38.57
CA ARG A 200 5.23 -8.17 39.14
C ARG A 200 3.78 -8.65 39.17
N GLU A 201 2.85 -7.76 39.49
CA GLU A 201 1.41 -8.06 39.41
C GLU A 201 1.02 -8.43 37.97
N GLN A 202 1.40 -7.63 36.96
CA GLN A 202 1.08 -7.89 35.55
C GLN A 202 1.70 -9.19 34.99
N LEU A 203 2.86 -9.61 35.48
CA LEU A 203 3.48 -10.88 35.07
C LEU A 203 2.86 -12.09 35.78
N SER A 204 2.19 -11.87 36.92
CA SER A 204 1.56 -12.93 37.71
C SER A 204 0.11 -13.26 37.29
N THR A 205 -0.48 -12.49 36.37
CA THR A 205 -1.93 -12.57 36.07
C THR A 205 -2.36 -13.60 35.02
N SER A 206 -1.51 -14.54 34.60
CA SER A 206 -1.94 -15.59 33.65
C SER A 206 -1.47 -17.00 34.01
N GLU A 207 -2.44 -17.81 34.45
CA GLU A 207 -2.53 -19.27 34.36
C GLU A 207 -1.81 -20.14 35.42
N ASN A 208 -2.26 -20.02 36.67
CA ASN A 208 -2.38 -21.20 37.56
C ASN A 208 -3.84 -21.67 37.71
N ALA A 209 -4.72 -21.25 36.79
CA ALA A 209 -6.16 -21.47 36.84
C ALA A 209 -6.71 -22.04 35.52
N MET A 210 -6.14 -23.14 35.03
CA MET A 210 -6.85 -24.13 34.20
C MET A 210 -6.07 -25.44 34.23
N THR A 211 -6.49 -26.30 35.15
CA THR A 211 -6.35 -27.77 35.06
C THR A 211 -7.02 -28.32 33.83
#